data_AF-A0A7W5UIA6-F1
#
_entry.id   AF-A0A7W5UIA6-F1
#
_cell.length_a   1.000
_cell.length_b   1.000
_cell.length_c   1.000
_cell.angle_alpha   90.00
_cell.angle_beta   90.00
_cell.angle_gamma   90.00
#
_symmetry.space_group_name_H-M   'P 1'
#
loop_
_entity.id
_entity.type
_entity.pdbx_description
1 polymer ?
#
loop_
_entity_poly.entity_id
_entity_poly.type
_entity_poly.pdbx_seq_one_letter_code
_entity_poly.pdbx_strand_id
1 'polypeptide(L)'
;MERLVKTFSFRVLSSNESSADEQRNATDNLIKEIIKLNTEENDNIFILRILRYTRFRLQSLQEKPSSDRAGEKCGRAIVCH
;
A
#
# COMPACT_ATOMS: atom_id res chain seq x y z
N MET A 1 2.32 10.70 -12.80
CA MET A 1 2.07 9.42 -12.11
C MET A 1 1.47 9.71 -10.75
N GLU A 2 0.17 9.94 -10.74
CA GLU A 2 -0.62 9.94 -9.52
C GLU A 2 -0.53 8.55 -8.89
N ARG A 3 -0.34 8.48 -7.57
CA ARG A 3 -0.17 7.20 -6.87
C ARG A 3 -1.16 7.15 -5.72
N LEU A 4 -1.87 6.05 -5.57
CA LEU A 4 -2.78 5.82 -4.45
C LEU A 4 -2.07 6.02 -3.10
N VAL A 5 -0.78 5.70 -3.00
CA VAL A 5 -0.02 5.90 -1.75
C VAL A 5 0.13 7.36 -1.30
N LYS A 6 -0.18 8.33 -2.16
CA LYS A 6 -0.12 9.76 -1.86
C LYS A 6 -1.46 10.32 -1.41
N THR A 7 -2.55 9.58 -1.57
CA THR A 7 -3.91 10.01 -1.26
C THR A 7 -4.08 10.17 0.25
N PHE A 8 -5.06 10.97 0.65
CA PHE A 8 -5.38 11.18 2.05
C PHE A 8 -5.75 9.86 2.73
N SER A 9 -6.57 9.05 2.07
CA SER A 9 -6.98 7.71 2.49
C SER A 9 -5.78 6.84 2.84
N PHE A 10 -4.77 6.78 1.96
CA PHE A 10 -3.57 6.00 2.25
C PHE A 10 -2.75 6.55 3.43
N ARG A 11 -2.65 7.88 3.55
CA ARG A 11 -1.90 8.50 4.66
C ARG A 11 -2.50 8.16 6.01
N VAL A 12 -3.83 8.22 6.12
CA VAL A 12 -4.57 7.82 7.33
C VAL A 12 -4.31 6.35 7.66
N LEU A 13 -4.33 5.45 6.67
CA LEU A 13 -4.00 4.03 6.87
C LEU A 13 -2.56 3.78 7.34
N SER A 14 -1.62 4.64 6.91
CA SER A 14 -0.21 4.54 7.32
C SER A 14 0.12 5.25 8.64
N SER A 15 -0.87 5.91 9.27
CA SER A 15 -0.67 6.67 10.49
C SER A 15 -0.87 5.79 11.72
N ASN A 16 0.06 5.90 12.68
CA ASN A 16 -0.08 5.25 13.98
C ASN A 16 -1.06 5.99 14.91
N GLU A 17 -1.42 7.23 14.59
CA GLU A 17 -2.25 8.11 15.42
C GLU A 17 -3.74 8.05 15.06
N SER A 18 -4.09 7.34 13.99
CA SER A 18 -5.48 7.28 13.51
C SER A 18 -6.33 6.31 14.33
N SER A 19 -7.52 6.76 14.71
CA SER A 19 -8.52 5.93 15.38
C SER A 19 -9.02 4.81 14.47
N ALA A 20 -9.63 3.78 15.07
CA ALA A 20 -10.20 2.65 14.32
C ALA A 20 -11.28 3.09 13.31
N ASP A 21 -12.10 4.10 13.67
CA ASP A 21 -13.13 4.64 12.78
C ASP A 21 -12.52 5.41 11.60
N GLU A 22 -11.48 6.20 11.84
CA GLU A 22 -10.74 6.88 10.77
C GLU A 22 -10.07 5.88 9.82
N GLN A 23 -9.46 4.83 10.36
CA GLN A 23 -8.87 3.76 9.55
C GLN A 23 -9.91 3.02 8.72
N ARG A 24 -11.11 2.76 9.28
CA ARG A 24 -12.22 2.13 8.54
C ARG A 24 -12.70 3.02 7.39
N ASN A 25 -12.96 4.30 7.66
CA ASN A 25 -13.35 5.25 6.63
C ASN A 25 -12.27 5.42 5.55
N ALA A 26 -11.00 5.46 5.95
CA ALA A 26 -9.88 5.52 5.02
C ALA A 26 -9.75 4.25 4.15
N THR A 27 -10.06 3.08 4.71
CA THR A 27 -10.13 1.82 3.96
C THR A 27 -11.21 1.90 2.88
N ASP A 28 -12.42 2.31 3.25
CA ASP A 28 -13.54 2.45 2.31
C ASP A 28 -13.23 3.47 1.20
N ASN A 29 -12.58 4.58 1.53
CA ASN A 29 -12.18 5.58 0.55
C ASN A 29 -11.06 5.09 -0.38
N LEU A 30 -10.07 4.34 0.13
CA LEU A 30 -9.04 3.73 -0.70
C LEU A 30 -9.65 2.70 -1.68
N ILE A 31 -10.65 1.92 -1.26
CA ILE A 31 -11.37 1.00 -2.15
C ILE A 31 -12.06 1.78 -3.28
N LYS A 32 -12.74 2.89 -2.95
CA LYS A 32 -13.36 3.76 -3.97
C LYS A 32 -12.33 4.33 -4.95
N GLU A 33 -11.17 4.78 -4.45
CA GLU A 33 -10.08 5.28 -5.29
C GLU A 33 -9.53 4.19 -6.24
N ILE A 34 -9.42 2.94 -5.77
CA ILE A 34 -9.02 1.79 -6.60
C ILE A 34 -10.05 1.49 -7.68
N ILE A 35 -11.34 1.48 -7.33
CA ILE A 35 -12.43 1.27 -8.30
C ILE A 35 -12.39 2.38 -9.36
N LYS A 36 -12.29 3.65 -8.93
CA LYS A 36 -12.20 4.81 -9.81
C LYS A 36 -11.02 4.71 -10.77
N LEU A 37 -9.83 4.33 -10.27
CA LEU A 37 -8.65 4.10 -11.09
C LEU A 37 -8.91 3.03 -12.16
N ASN A 38 -9.61 1.95 -11.81
CA ASN A 38 -9.91 0.87 -12.75
C ASN A 38 -10.96 1.27 -13.80
N THR A 39 -11.84 2.22 -13.50
CA THR A 39 -12.88 2.68 -14.43
C THR A 39 -12.44 3.81 -15.35
N GLU A 40 -11.52 4.68 -14.90
CA GLU A 40 -11.14 5.89 -15.64
C GLU A 40 -9.84 5.76 -16.44
N GLU A 41 -8.92 4.88 -16.01
CA GLU A 41 -7.67 4.64 -16.72
C GLU A 41 -7.83 3.50 -17.74
N ASN A 42 -7.26 3.69 -18.93
CA ASN A 42 -7.32 2.69 -20.01
C ASN A 42 -5.99 1.92 -20.16
N ASP A 43 -4.89 2.44 -19.63
CA ASP A 43 -3.60 1.74 -19.63
C ASP A 43 -3.54 0.67 -18.53
N ASN A 44 -3.82 -0.58 -18.92
CA ASN A 44 -3.75 -1.75 -18.04
C ASN A 44 -2.36 -1.94 -17.39
N ILE A 45 -1.26 -1.62 -18.09
CA ILE A 45 0.09 -1.77 -17.54
C ILE A 45 0.29 -0.74 -16.42
N PHE A 46 -0.17 0.48 -16.63
CA PHE A 46 -0.14 1.54 -15.63
C PHE A 46 -0.98 1.18 -14.39
N ILE A 47 -2.21 0.70 -14.58
CA ILE A 47 -3.09 0.24 -13.49
C ILE A 47 -2.40 -0.87 -12.69
N LEU A 48 -1.89 -1.91 -13.35
CA LEU A 48 -1.20 -3.01 -12.70
C LEU A 48 0.01 -2.54 -11.89
N ARG A 49 0.78 -1.57 -12.41
CA ARG A 49 1.94 -1.01 -11.72
C ARG A 49 1.53 -0.24 -10.46
N ILE A 50 0.45 0.54 -10.51
CA ILE A 50 -0.07 1.25 -9.33
C ILE A 50 -0.60 0.26 -8.30
N LEU A 51 -1.40 -0.73 -8.71
CA LEU A 51 -1.99 -1.71 -7.79
C LEU A 51 -0.93 -2.57 -7.10
N ARG A 52 0.07 -3.07 -7.85
CA ARG A 52 1.19 -3.84 -7.27
C ARG A 52 1.98 -3.03 -6.26
N TYR A 53 2.29 -1.77 -6.59
CA TYR A 53 3.03 -0.90 -5.69
C TYR A 53 2.22 -0.55 -4.43
N THR A 54 0.91 -0.29 -4.58
CA THR A 54 0.00 0.00 -3.46
C THR A 54 -0.10 -1.22 -2.54
N ARG A 55 -0.28 -2.42 -3.09
CA ARG A 55 -0.27 -3.68 -2.33
C ARG A 55 1.02 -3.87 -1.53
N PHE A 56 2.18 -3.68 -2.17
CA PHE A 56 3.48 -3.79 -1.51
C PHE A 56 3.58 -2.85 -0.30
N ARG A 57 3.09 -1.61 -0.42
CA ARG A 57 3.09 -0.65 0.67
C ARG A 57 2.10 -1.02 1.78
N LEU A 58 0.92 -1.54 1.46
CA LEU A 58 -0.04 -2.04 2.47
C LEU A 58 0.54 -3.23 3.24
N GLN A 59 1.21 -4.17 2.56
CA GLN A 59 1.86 -5.31 3.22
C GLN A 59 2.92 -4.84 4.23
N SER A 60 3.70 -3.82 3.88
CA SER A 60 4.70 -3.26 4.81
C SER A 60 4.08 -2.59 6.05
N LEU A 61 2.79 -2.23 6.04
CA LEU A 61 2.09 -1.73 7.23
C LEU A 61 1.61 -2.87 8.15
N GLN A 62 1.34 -4.06 7.59
CA GLN A 62 0.94 -5.25 8.34
C GLN A 62 2.14 -5.95 8.99
N GLU A 63 3.30 -5.88 8.34
CA GLU A 63 4.58 -6.31 8.89
C GLU A 63 4.97 -5.36 10.04
N LYS A 64 4.48 -5.61 11.25
CA LYS A 64 5.08 -5.01 12.45
C LYS A 64 6.60 -5.26 12.40
N PRO A 65 7.44 -4.29 12.79
CA PRO A 65 8.83 -4.61 13.09
C PRO A 65 8.80 -5.66 14.20
N SER A 66 9.05 -6.93 13.86
CA SER A 66 9.27 -7.95 14.87
C SER A 66 10.47 -7.47 15.68
N SER A 67 10.27 -7.13 16.96
CA SER A 67 11.36 -6.76 17.86
C SER A 67 12.37 -7.88 18.10
N ASP A 68 12.18 -9.05 17.48
CA ASP A 68 13.02 -10.24 17.66
C ASP A 68 13.93 -10.55 16.46
N ARG A 69 14.11 -9.62 15.51
CA ARG A 69 15.16 -9.77 14.48
C ARG A 69 16.19 -8.66 14.54
N ALA A 70 16.79 -8.51 15.71
CA ALA A 70 18.18 -8.06 15.78
C ALA A 70 19.06 -9.12 15.09
N GLY A 71 19.24 -9.01 13.78
CA GLY A 71 20.22 -9.79 13.04
C GLY A 71 19.65 -10.62 11.89
N GLU A 72 19.16 -9.98 10.84
CA GLU A 72 19.34 -10.55 9.51
C GLU A 72 19.36 -9.41 8.49
N LYS A 73 20.55 -9.18 7.93
CA LYS A 73 20.76 -8.21 6.86
C LYS A 73 19.80 -8.56 5.73
N CYS A 74 18.89 -7.66 5.39
CA CYS A 74 18.05 -7.75 4.20
C CYS A 74 18.92 -7.57 2.95
N GLY A 75 19.71 -8.59 2.62
CA GLY A 75 20.35 -8.77 1.33
C GLY A 75 19.40 -9.58 0.46
N ARG A 76 18.45 -8.90 -0.19
CA ARG A 76 17.55 -9.54 -1.16
C ARG A 76 18.35 -9.84 -2.43
N ALA A 77 19.10 -10.95 -2.43
CA ALA A 77 19.65 -11.52 -3.65
C ALA A 77 18.50 -12.15 -4.43
N ILE A 78 18.19 -11.60 -5.59
CA ILE A 78 17.31 -12.23 -6.57
C ILE A 78 18.12 -13.38 -7.19
N VAL A 79 17.84 -14.61 -6.80
CA VAL A 79 18.31 -15.79 -7.53
C VAL A 79 17.23 -16.12 -8.56
N CYS A 80 17.53 -15.84 -9.82
CA CYS A 80 16.78 -16.39 -10.95
C CYS A 80 17.22 -17.86 -11.12
N HIS A 81 16.25 -18.78 -11.19
CA HIS A 81 16.46 -20.13 -11.70
C HIS A 81 16.09 -20.19 -13.17
#